data_AF-A0AAW7D680-F1
#
_entry.id   AF-A0AAW7D680-F1
#
_cell.length_a   1.000
_cell.length_b   1.000
_cell.length_c   1.000
_cell.angle_alpha   90.00
_cell.angle_beta   90.00
_cell.angle_gamma   90.00
#
_symmetry.space_group_name_H-M   'P 1'
#
loop_
_entity.id
_entity.type
_entity.pdbx_description
1 polymer ?
#
loop_
_entity_poly.entity_id
_entity_poly.type
_entity_poly.pdbx_seq_one_letter_code
_entity_poly.pdbx_strand_id
1 'polypeptide(L)'
;MIEGIYWLNGIVFLLLGGIHLFWVLGGQWGTNYAIPNTAEGIAVFQPKKIGTLVVAICLVLGALLNFKFIHLGQWSFLVIGILFGLRVIGDFKYVGLGKKVRNTLFAQKDATVFIPICIYLSLSHFFLFFW
;
A
#
# COMPACT_ATOMS: atom_id res chain seq x y z
N MET A 1 8.47 -7.76 21.53
CA MET A 1 8.94 -7.54 20.14
C MET A 1 7.81 -7.73 19.14
N ILE A 2 7.18 -8.91 19.08
CA ILE A 2 6.11 -9.25 18.12
C ILE A 2 4.88 -8.33 18.25
N GLU A 3 4.43 -8.05 19.47
CA GLU A 3 3.33 -7.09 19.70
C GLU A 3 3.62 -5.71 19.08
N GLY A 4 4.87 -5.26 19.14
CA GLY A 4 5.27 -3.99 18.52
C GLY A 4 5.10 -3.98 17.00
N ILE A 5 5.33 -5.13 16.34
CA ILE A 5 5.14 -5.29 14.89
C ILE A 5 3.66 -5.21 14.53
N TYR A 6 2.80 -5.89 15.30
CA TYR A 6 1.35 -5.81 15.13
C TYR A 6 0.84 -4.36 15.24
N TRP A 7 1.24 -3.65 16.30
CA TRP A 7 0.85 -2.25 16.48
C TRP A 7 1.34 -1.34 15.36
N LEU A 8 2.62 -1.47 14.96
CA LEU A 8 3.19 -0.65 13.90
C LEU A 8 2.51 -0.91 12.55
N ASN A 9 2.32 -2.18 12.18
CA ASN A 9 1.59 -2.56 10.97
C ASN A 9 0.17 -2.00 10.98
N GLY A 10 -0.55 -2.14 12.10
CA GLY A 10 -1.90 -1.63 12.26
C GLY A 10 -1.98 -0.12 12.08
N ILE A 11 -1.05 0.64 12.66
CA ILE A 11 -0.95 2.10 12.49
C ILE A 11 -0.68 2.47 11.03
N VAL A 12 0.27 1.79 10.37
CA VAL A 12 0.58 2.04 8.95
C VAL A 12 -0.64 1.80 8.08
N PHE A 13 -1.35 0.69 8.28
CA PHE A 13 -2.60 0.40 7.56
C PHE A 13 -3.68 1.45 7.82
N LEU A 14 -3.85 1.87 9.06
CA LEU A 14 -4.84 2.87 9.44
C LEU A 14 -4.55 4.23 8.76
N LEU A 15 -3.29 4.67 8.77
CA LEU A 15 -2.87 5.91 8.12
C LEU A 15 -3.10 5.84 6.60
N LEU A 16 -2.69 4.74 5.96
CA LEU A 16 -2.91 4.55 4.53
C LEU A 16 -4.41 4.50 4.19
N GLY A 17 -5.20 3.79 4.99
CA GLY A 17 -6.66 3.72 4.84
C GLY A 17 -7.32 5.10 4.99
N GLY A 18 -6.89 5.88 5.98
CA GLY A 18 -7.34 7.26 6.20
C GLY A 18 -7.08 8.18 5.01
N ILE A 19 -5.88 8.09 4.41
CA ILE A 19 -5.55 8.85 3.19
C ILE A 19 -6.48 8.46 2.03
N HIS A 20 -6.79 7.17 1.85
CA HIS A 20 -7.70 6.71 0.81
C HIS A 20 -9.14 7.18 1.05
N LEU A 21 -9.63 7.12 2.30
CA LEU A 21 -10.94 7.67 2.67
C LEU A 21 -11.00 9.18 2.40
N PHE A 22 -9.95 9.92 2.73
CA PHE A 22 -9.85 11.35 2.42
C PHE A 22 -9.99 11.62 0.91
N TRP A 23 -9.37 10.81 0.06
CA TRP A 23 -9.54 10.92 -1.40
C TRP A 23 -10.96 10.56 -1.87
N VAL A 24 -11.60 9.56 -1.26
CA VAL A 24 -13.02 9.23 -1.56
C VAL A 24 -13.94 10.42 -1.26
N LEU A 25 -13.68 11.13 -0.15
CA LEU A 25 -14.40 12.33 0.27
C LEU A 25 -14.11 13.56 -0.59
N GLY A 26 -13.22 13.46 -1.59
CA GLY A 26 -12.91 14.54 -2.54
C GLY A 26 -11.62 15.30 -2.27
N GLY A 27 -10.85 14.88 -1.27
CA GLY A 27 -9.53 15.43 -1.00
C GLY A 27 -8.57 15.26 -2.17
N GLN A 28 -7.77 16.29 -2.47
CA GLN A 28 -6.82 16.30 -3.60
C GLN A 28 -5.36 16.28 -3.16
N TRP A 29 -5.08 16.30 -1.85
CA TRP A 29 -3.71 16.29 -1.36
C TRP A 29 -3.02 14.96 -1.70
N GLY A 30 -1.84 15.03 -2.30
CA GLY A 30 -1.04 13.84 -2.61
C GLY A 30 -1.46 13.04 -3.84
N THR A 31 -2.60 13.34 -4.48
CA THR A 31 -3.14 12.55 -5.62
C THR A 31 -2.19 12.57 -6.83
N ASN A 32 -1.57 13.72 -7.11
CA ASN A 32 -0.56 13.89 -8.17
C ASN A 32 0.70 13.04 -7.97
N TYR A 33 0.95 12.57 -6.75
CA TYR A 33 2.08 11.69 -6.41
C TYR A 33 1.69 10.23 -6.32
N ALA A 34 0.39 9.92 -6.24
CA ALA A 34 -0.14 8.58 -6.01
C ALA A 34 -0.60 7.87 -7.28
N ILE A 35 -0.82 8.62 -8.37
CA ILE A 35 -1.27 8.09 -9.66
C ILE A 35 -0.07 8.01 -10.61
N PRO A 36 0.21 6.84 -11.23
CA PRO A 36 1.25 6.73 -12.24
C PRO A 36 1.00 7.64 -13.45
N ASN A 37 2.06 8.28 -13.93
CA ASN A 37 2.04 9.11 -15.14
C ASN A 37 2.98 8.56 -16.22
N THR A 38 2.69 8.87 -17.49
CA THR A 38 3.62 8.69 -18.60
C THR A 38 4.82 9.63 -18.49
N ALA A 39 5.82 9.44 -19.36
CA ALA A 39 6.97 10.34 -19.42
C ALA A 39 6.55 11.77 -19.81
N GLU A 40 5.45 11.94 -20.54
CA GLU A 40 4.85 13.24 -20.86
C GLU A 40 3.97 13.82 -19.74
N GLY A 41 3.87 13.14 -18.58
CA GLY A 41 3.09 13.60 -17.43
C GLY A 41 1.60 13.24 -17.46
N ILE A 42 1.14 12.48 -18.45
CA ILE A 42 -0.27 12.09 -18.60
C ILE A 42 -0.60 10.96 -17.62
N ALA A 43 -1.66 11.09 -16.83
CA ALA A 43 -2.08 10.03 -15.91
C ALA A 43 -2.44 8.74 -16.67
N VAL A 44 -1.87 7.60 -16.25
CA VAL A 44 -2.08 6.30 -16.92
C VAL A 44 -3.52 5.80 -16.74
N PHE A 45 -4.15 6.17 -15.63
CA PHE A 45 -5.57 5.90 -15.38
C PHE A 45 -6.14 6.94 -14.42
N GLN A 46 -7.47 6.99 -14.34
CA GLN A 46 -8.20 7.82 -13.37
C GLN A 46 -8.87 6.91 -12.34
N PRO A 47 -8.45 6.94 -11.06
CA PRO A 47 -9.06 6.13 -10.02
C PRO A 47 -10.53 6.53 -9.82
N LYS A 48 -11.43 5.56 -9.95
CA LYS A 48 -12.85 5.76 -9.60
C LYS A 48 -13.00 5.74 -8.08
N LYS A 49 -13.86 6.61 -7.53
CA LYS A 49 -14.16 6.67 -6.08
C LYS A 49 -14.47 5.31 -5.47
N ILE A 50 -15.22 4.47 -6.17
CA ILE A 50 -15.58 3.12 -5.72
C ILE A 50 -14.32 2.25 -5.56
N GLY A 51 -13.39 2.29 -6.50
CA GLY A 51 -12.13 1.54 -6.41
C GLY A 51 -11.28 2.00 -5.23
N THR A 52 -11.15 3.32 -5.05
CA THR A 52 -10.43 3.89 -3.89
C THR A 52 -11.08 3.51 -2.56
N LEU A 53 -12.41 3.46 -2.50
CA LEU A 53 -13.15 3.05 -1.31
C LEU A 53 -12.91 1.58 -0.97
N VAL A 54 -12.91 0.68 -1.96
CA VAL A 54 -12.58 -0.74 -1.75
C VAL A 54 -11.18 -0.87 -1.17
N VAL A 55 -10.19 -0.15 -1.71
CA VAL A 55 -8.82 -0.16 -1.18
C VAL A 55 -8.80 0.36 0.26
N ALA A 56 -9.50 1.46 0.55
CA ALA A 56 -9.60 2.01 1.89
C ALA A 56 -10.16 0.98 2.91
N ILE A 57 -11.22 0.27 2.54
CA ILE A 57 -11.84 -0.77 3.37
C ILE A 57 -10.84 -1.91 3.61
N CYS A 58 -10.17 -2.42 2.57
CA CYS A 58 -9.17 -3.48 2.72
C CYS A 58 -8.02 -3.07 3.66
N LEU A 59 -7.56 -1.80 3.57
CA LEU A 59 -6.54 -1.27 4.46
C LEU A 59 -7.04 -1.19 5.91
N VAL A 60 -8.26 -0.72 6.14
CA VAL A 60 -8.86 -0.68 7.49
C VAL A 60 -9.02 -2.09 8.06
N LEU A 61 -9.46 -3.07 7.26
CA LEU A 61 -9.51 -4.47 7.69
C LEU A 61 -8.11 -5.01 8.04
N GLY A 62 -7.09 -4.66 7.25
CA GLY A 62 -5.69 -4.97 7.57
C GLY A 62 -5.23 -4.37 8.90
N ALA A 63 -5.68 -3.15 9.22
CA ALA A 63 -5.41 -2.52 10.52
C ALA A 63 -6.09 -3.28 11.66
N LEU A 64 -7.38 -3.58 11.53
CA LEU A 64 -8.15 -4.31 12.53
C LEU A 64 -7.58 -5.72 12.79
N LEU A 65 -7.11 -6.40 11.73
CA LEU A 65 -6.44 -7.69 11.83
C LEU A 65 -5.16 -7.58 12.67
N ASN A 66 -4.32 -6.58 12.38
CA ASN A 66 -3.07 -6.37 13.09
C ASN A 66 -3.28 -5.94 14.55
N PHE A 67 -4.32 -5.14 14.85
CA PHE A 67 -4.70 -4.82 16.23
C PHE A 67 -5.44 -5.95 16.95
N LYS A 68 -5.62 -7.11 16.30
CA LYS A 68 -6.30 -8.29 16.85
C LYS A 68 -7.77 -8.03 17.22
N PHE A 69 -8.42 -7.05 16.59
CA PHE A 69 -9.87 -6.86 16.69
C PHE A 69 -10.64 -7.89 15.84
N ILE A 70 -10.01 -8.42 14.79
CA ILE A 70 -10.54 -9.51 13.97
C ILE A 70 -9.51 -10.63 13.86
N HIS A 71 -9.98 -11.88 13.78
CA HIS A 71 -9.12 -13.06 13.67
C HIS A 71 -9.46 -13.82 12.38
N LEU A 72 -8.57 -13.75 11.39
CA LEU A 72 -8.72 -14.42 10.08
C LEU A 72 -7.77 -15.62 9.90
N GLY A 73 -7.08 -16.03 10.97
CA GLY A 73 -6.07 -17.09 10.94
C GLY A 73 -4.72 -16.64 10.38
N GLN A 74 -3.67 -17.44 10.61
CA GLN A 74 -2.29 -17.07 10.30
C GLN A 74 -2.03 -16.89 8.79
N TRP A 75 -2.76 -17.62 7.94
CA TRP A 75 -2.70 -17.50 6.48
C TRP A 75 -3.00 -16.09 5.95
N SER A 76 -3.76 -15.27 6.70
CA SER A 76 -4.02 -13.88 6.34
C SER A 76 -2.72 -13.06 6.27
N PHE A 77 -1.75 -13.31 7.16
CA PHE A 77 -0.45 -12.65 7.13
C PHE A 77 0.36 -13.05 5.88
N LEU A 78 0.30 -14.33 5.48
CA LEU A 78 0.96 -14.78 4.25
C LEU A 78 0.39 -14.06 3.02
N VAL A 79 -0.94 -13.99 2.90
CA VAL A 79 -1.60 -13.33 1.77
C VAL A 79 -1.24 -11.85 1.71
N ILE A 80 -1.25 -11.14 2.84
CA ILE A 80 -0.86 -9.73 2.90
C ILE A 80 0.63 -9.56 2.53
N GLY A 81 1.50 -10.43 3.06
CA GLY A 81 2.93 -10.44 2.75
C GLY A 81 3.20 -10.57 1.25
N ILE A 82 2.49 -11.50 0.59
CA ILE A 82 2.55 -11.71 -0.86
C ILE A 82 2.00 -10.49 -1.61
N LEU A 83 0.85 -9.95 -1.22
CA LEU A 83 0.22 -8.81 -1.89
C LEU A 83 1.16 -7.60 -1.93
N PHE A 84 1.75 -7.23 -0.79
CA PHE A 84 2.72 -6.15 -0.74
C PHE A 84 4.05 -6.51 -1.43
N GLY A 85 4.47 -7.77 -1.39
CA GLY A 85 5.63 -8.25 -2.15
C GLY A 85 5.46 -8.10 -3.66
N LEU A 86 4.30 -8.49 -4.20
CA LEU A 86 3.94 -8.26 -5.60
C LEU A 86 3.94 -6.77 -5.95
N ARG A 87 3.52 -5.89 -5.03
CA ARG A 87 3.57 -4.44 -5.22
C ARG A 87 4.99 -3.87 -5.25
N VAL A 88 5.94 -4.49 -4.54
CA VAL A 88 7.37 -4.15 -4.60
C VAL A 88 7.95 -4.52 -5.97
N ILE A 89 7.58 -5.68 -6.50
CA ILE A 89 7.96 -6.12 -7.86
C ILE A 89 7.35 -5.16 -8.89
N GLY A 90 6.04 -4.90 -8.76
CA GLY A 90 5.28 -3.98 -9.61
C GLY A 90 5.00 -4.53 -11.01
N ASP A 91 4.93 -3.64 -11.99
CA ASP A 91 4.53 -3.96 -13.38
C ASP A 91 5.70 -3.91 -14.37
N PHE A 92 6.94 -3.71 -13.88
CA PHE A 92 8.14 -3.49 -14.69
C PHE A 92 8.05 -2.34 -15.72
N LYS A 93 7.08 -1.45 -15.56
CA LYS A 93 6.84 -0.32 -16.48
C LYS A 93 6.75 0.99 -15.72
N TYR A 94 5.72 1.17 -14.87
CA TYR A 94 5.47 2.40 -14.12
C TYR A 94 5.67 2.25 -12.61
N VAL A 95 5.48 1.04 -12.08
CA VAL A 95 5.32 0.76 -10.66
C VAL A 95 6.36 -0.27 -10.20
N GLY A 96 6.86 -0.11 -8.97
CA GLY A 96 7.74 -1.10 -8.33
C GLY A 96 9.23 -0.87 -8.60
N LEU A 97 10.07 -1.78 -8.13
CA LEU A 97 11.53 -1.71 -8.29
C LEU A 97 11.95 -1.82 -9.77
N GLY A 98 11.22 -2.62 -10.54
CA GLY A 98 11.48 -2.86 -11.96
C GLY A 98 11.02 -1.76 -12.91
N LYS A 99 10.50 -0.63 -12.42
CA LYS A 99 9.92 0.41 -13.28
C LYS A 99 10.94 1.03 -14.26
N LYS A 100 10.50 1.18 -15.50
CA LYS A 100 11.26 1.80 -16.61
C LYS A 100 11.04 3.32 -16.67
N VAL A 101 9.80 3.77 -16.44
CA VAL A 101 9.46 5.19 -16.40
C VAL A 101 9.83 5.74 -15.02
N ARG A 102 10.94 6.47 -14.94
CA ARG A 102 11.50 6.97 -13.66
C ARG A 102 11.41 8.49 -13.48
N ASN A 103 11.27 9.23 -14.57
CA ASN A 103 11.26 10.71 -14.56
C ASN A 103 9.84 11.28 -14.33
N THR A 104 9.12 10.77 -13.34
CA THR A 104 7.80 11.28 -12.95
C THR A 104 7.71 11.47 -11.44
N LEU A 105 6.83 12.37 -10.99
CA LEU A 105 6.61 12.63 -9.56
C LEU A 105 6.18 11.36 -8.82
N PHE A 106 5.31 10.56 -9.45
CA PHE A 106 4.93 9.24 -8.95
C PHE A 106 6.14 8.32 -8.81
N ALA A 107 6.97 8.16 -9.85
CA ALA A 107 8.08 7.23 -9.80
C ALA A 107 9.11 7.58 -8.70
N GLN A 108 9.33 8.86 -8.46
CA GLN A 108 10.21 9.33 -7.36
C GLN A 108 9.62 9.00 -5.99
N LYS A 109 8.32 9.25 -5.79
CA LYS A 109 7.62 8.93 -4.52
C LYS A 109 7.44 7.44 -4.31
N ASP A 110 7.25 6.68 -5.40
CA ASP A 110 7.21 5.24 -5.37
C ASP A 110 8.55 4.66 -4.90
N ALA A 111 9.68 5.17 -5.41
CA ALA A 111 11.01 4.75 -4.97
C ALA A 111 11.36 5.14 -3.52
N THR A 112 10.95 6.34 -3.07
CA THR A 112 11.39 6.90 -1.78
C THR A 112 10.44 6.62 -0.62
N VAL A 113 9.15 6.39 -0.89
CA VAL A 113 8.12 6.25 0.14
C VAL A 113 7.35 4.94 -0.02
N PHE A 114 6.72 4.71 -1.18
CA PHE A 114 5.78 3.60 -1.31
C PHE A 114 6.47 2.24 -1.29
N ILE A 115 7.56 2.07 -2.03
CA ILE A 115 8.32 0.82 -2.05
C ILE A 115 8.90 0.49 -0.67
N PRO A 116 9.59 1.42 0.04
CA PRO A 116 10.06 1.15 1.40
C PRO A 116 8.95 0.68 2.35
N ILE A 117 7.78 1.34 2.32
CA ILE A 117 6.63 0.93 3.13
C ILE A 117 6.14 -0.48 2.72
N CYS A 118 6.04 -0.76 1.42
CA CYS A 118 5.61 -2.07 0.93
C CYS A 118 6.61 -3.18 1.26
N ILE A 119 7.92 -2.91 1.21
CA ILE A 119 8.97 -3.87 1.63
C ILE A 119 8.80 -4.16 3.13
N TYR A 120 8.67 -3.13 3.95
CA TYR A 120 8.46 -3.29 5.39
C TYR A 120 7.19 -4.11 5.69
N LEU A 121 6.06 -3.78 5.08
CA LEU A 121 4.81 -4.51 5.26
C LEU A 121 4.93 -5.96 4.77
N SER A 122 5.57 -6.21 3.63
CA SER A 122 5.76 -7.56 3.11
C SER A 122 6.60 -8.43 4.07
N LEU A 123 7.79 -7.94 4.46
CA LEU A 123 8.70 -8.69 5.32
C LEU A 123 8.13 -8.89 6.74
N SER A 124 7.50 -7.87 7.32
CA SER A 124 6.88 -7.99 8.64
C SER A 124 5.75 -9.01 8.66
N HIS A 125 4.91 -9.06 7.60
CA HIS A 125 3.81 -10.03 7.54
C HIS A 125 4.31 -11.45 7.25
N PHE A 126 5.37 -11.64 6.45
CA PHE A 126 6.02 -12.94 6.35
C PHE A 126 6.60 -13.39 7.68
N PHE A 127 7.25 -12.48 8.43
CA PHE A 127 7.75 -12.79 9.76
C PHE A 127 6.64 -13.24 10.71
N LEU A 128 5.52 -12.51 10.76
CA LEU A 128 4.33 -12.88 11.56
C LEU A 128 3.66 -14.18 11.09
N PHE A 129 3.84 -14.58 9.84
CA PHE A 129 3.34 -15.86 9.36
C PHE A 129 4.17 -17.04 9.86
N PHE A 130 5.48 -16.88 10.05
CA PHE A 130 6.36 -17.98 10.50
C PHE A 130 6.53 -18.07 12.01
N TRP A 131 6.12 -17.05 12.77
CA TRP A 131 6.28 -16.96 14.22
C TRP A 131 4.96 -16.73 14.93
#